data_AF-A0A3C0NIH7-F1
#
_entry.id   AF-A0A3C0NIH7-F1
#
_cell.length_a   1.000
_cell.length_b   1.000
_cell.length_c   1.000
_cell.angle_alpha   90.00
_cell.angle_beta   90.00
_cell.angle_gamma   90.00
#
_symmetry.space_group_name_H-M   'P 1'
#
loop_
_entity.id
_entity.type
_entity.pdbx_description
1 polymer ?
#
loop_
_entity_poly.entity_id
_entity_poly.type
_entity_poly.pdbx_seq_one_letter_code
_entity_poly.pdbx_strand_id
1 'polypeptide(L)'
;TPFNIGRAIEMTGFQLPEAQPLTLGLAKKADNPVDVLREILAWTGGQPFLTHKLCKLVLASPFPITAGSEAELMEQLVRSRIIENWETQDEPQHLRTIRDRILYSSQRKEQLLKLYWQILQAGEIPATNEPEQLELRLTGLVVKQLGQLKVYNQIYTSVFNESWVESQLPQLPTSDKPSEQAAFHSPITTESQLSQTAVTPESNQRETSTSLSRQEYRNRQILLNKVRNYWIKGVLETSLHGRTLIELGLEERPDAVVRPWGLAWESSMIDRRSHPLPPDTRLIDKFDEIGAGRTLLILGEPGSGKTTTLLELTKDLIERTKLDLTVPIPVVFNLSSWSIHQPTIADWLVQELHTKYQVSQEIGKEWVKEQQLLLLLDGLDEVSAKHRQACVEALNYFNQEYGQTEIVVCSRIKDYEALSTRLQFQAALYLQPLTLDQIHDYLTTVGSELAAISTALNTDVTLQELAKSPLMLNIMTLAYQDIFIEELP
;
A
#
# COMPACT_ATOMS: atom_id res chain seq x y z
N THR A 1 -25.36 27.02 8.65
CA THR A 1 -24.33 27.17 9.71
C THR A 1 -23.17 27.98 9.13
N PRO A 2 -22.51 28.88 9.88
CA PRO A 2 -21.63 29.91 9.31
C PRO A 2 -20.15 29.47 9.16
N PHE A 3 -19.85 28.18 9.16
CA PHE A 3 -18.48 27.66 8.98
C PHE A 3 -18.30 27.04 7.60
N ASN A 4 -18.37 27.87 6.56
CA ASN A 4 -18.00 27.47 5.20
C ASN A 4 -16.87 28.39 4.68
N ILE A 5 -15.76 28.44 5.43
CA ILE A 5 -14.51 29.14 5.04
C ILE A 5 -13.49 28.09 4.59
N GLY A 6 -13.91 27.19 3.71
CA GLY A 6 -13.02 26.32 2.94
C GLY A 6 -13.18 26.68 1.48
N ARG A 7 -12.27 27.49 0.94
CA ARG A 7 -12.25 27.75 -0.51
C ARG A 7 -11.68 26.50 -1.16
N ALA A 8 -12.47 25.77 -1.94
CA ALA A 8 -11.97 24.65 -2.73
C ALA A 8 -10.88 25.18 -3.66
N ILE A 9 -9.64 24.74 -3.46
CA ILE A 9 -8.53 25.02 -4.38
C ILE A 9 -8.59 23.91 -5.42
N GLU A 10 -8.88 24.28 -6.67
CA GLU A 10 -8.77 23.34 -7.80
C GLU A 10 -7.30 22.92 -7.91
N MET A 11 -7.00 21.63 -7.65
CA MET A 11 -5.65 21.11 -7.79
C MET A 11 -5.31 21.01 -9.29
N THR A 12 -4.63 22.03 -9.81
CA THR A 12 -4.03 22.00 -11.15
C THR A 12 -2.68 21.31 -11.09
N GLY A 13 -2.30 20.57 -12.14
CA GLY A 13 -0.96 20.02 -12.27
C GLY A 13 0.12 21.12 -12.33
N PHE A 14 1.37 20.72 -12.14
CA PHE A 14 2.53 21.62 -12.14
C PHE A 14 2.57 22.49 -13.39
N GLN A 15 2.77 23.79 -13.18
CA GLN A 15 3.05 24.74 -14.25
C GLN A 15 4.55 24.83 -14.52
N LEU A 16 4.92 25.34 -15.69
CA LEU A 16 6.33 25.48 -16.09
C LEU A 16 7.22 26.18 -15.05
N PRO A 17 6.77 27.27 -14.36
CA PRO A 17 7.58 27.91 -13.32
C PRO A 17 7.80 27.03 -12.09
N GLU A 18 6.83 26.18 -11.73
CA GLU A 18 6.89 25.31 -10.55
C GLU A 18 7.77 24.08 -10.80
N ALA A 19 7.77 23.59 -12.05
CA ALA A 19 8.57 22.45 -12.49
C ALA A 19 10.00 22.82 -12.93
N GLN A 20 10.35 24.11 -12.93
CA GLN A 20 11.64 24.62 -13.40
C GLN A 20 12.86 23.93 -12.77
N PRO A 21 12.88 23.53 -11.47
CA PRO A 21 14.00 22.77 -10.91
C PRO A 21 14.32 21.45 -11.63
N LEU A 22 13.33 20.84 -12.31
CA LEU A 22 13.53 19.59 -13.06
C LEU A 22 14.42 19.77 -14.30
N THR A 23 14.56 21.00 -14.80
CA THR A 23 15.43 21.32 -15.96
C THR A 23 16.90 21.02 -15.69
N LEU A 24 17.36 21.09 -14.43
CA LEU A 24 18.74 20.76 -14.03
C LEU A 24 19.09 19.30 -14.33
N GLY A 25 18.13 18.38 -14.16
CA GLY A 25 18.31 16.97 -14.51
C GLY A 25 18.32 16.76 -16.02
N LEU A 26 17.41 17.45 -16.73
CA LEU A 26 17.25 17.33 -18.19
C LEU A 26 18.40 17.95 -18.98
N ALA A 27 19.11 18.94 -18.42
CA ALA A 27 20.27 19.59 -19.04
C ALA A 27 21.42 18.62 -19.35
N LYS A 28 21.46 17.45 -18.72
CA LYS A 28 22.45 16.39 -19.00
C LYS A 28 22.18 15.64 -20.31
N LYS A 29 20.98 15.78 -20.89
CA LYS A 29 20.47 14.96 -22.00
C LYS A 29 19.88 15.77 -23.15
N ALA A 30 19.55 17.04 -22.94
CA ALA A 30 18.88 17.89 -23.92
C ALA A 30 19.59 19.23 -24.07
N ASP A 31 19.69 19.70 -25.32
CA ASP A 31 20.25 21.02 -25.64
C ASP A 31 19.38 22.15 -25.08
N ASN A 32 18.04 21.99 -25.15
CA ASN A 32 17.04 22.92 -24.61
C ASN A 32 16.18 22.24 -23.52
N PRO A 33 16.66 22.12 -22.27
CA PRO A 33 15.94 21.41 -21.22
C PRO A 33 14.60 22.06 -20.83
N VAL A 34 14.44 23.36 -21.06
CA VAL A 34 13.18 24.08 -20.82
C VAL A 34 12.11 23.68 -21.84
N ASP A 35 12.48 23.50 -23.10
CA ASP A 35 11.55 23.11 -24.16
C ASP A 35 11.14 21.64 -24.00
N VAL A 36 12.08 20.76 -23.63
CA VAL A 36 11.77 19.37 -23.25
C VAL A 36 10.79 19.32 -22.06
N LEU A 37 11.02 20.13 -21.02
CA LEU A 37 10.09 20.19 -19.89
C LEU A 37 8.71 20.70 -20.31
N ARG A 38 8.62 21.66 -21.24
CA ARG A 38 7.35 22.15 -21.78
C ARG A 38 6.58 21.02 -22.48
N GLU A 39 7.25 20.22 -23.30
CA GLU A 39 6.64 19.06 -23.96
C GLU A 39 6.20 17.99 -22.95
N ILE A 40 7.01 17.72 -21.92
CA ILE A 40 6.62 16.81 -20.83
C ILE A 40 5.34 17.29 -20.15
N LEU A 41 5.24 18.57 -19.82
CA LEU A 41 4.04 19.13 -19.19
C LEU A 41 2.84 19.11 -20.14
N ALA A 42 3.04 19.32 -21.44
CA ALA A 42 1.98 19.23 -22.45
C ALA A 42 1.37 17.83 -22.52
N TRP A 43 2.21 16.78 -22.48
CA TRP A 43 1.75 15.39 -22.48
C TRP A 43 1.11 14.96 -21.15
N THR A 44 1.65 15.42 -20.03
CA THR A 44 1.28 14.93 -18.68
C THR A 44 0.24 15.79 -17.98
N GLY A 45 -0.06 16.99 -18.50
CA GLY A 45 -0.92 17.98 -17.84
C GLY A 45 -0.35 18.48 -16.51
N GLY A 46 0.96 18.32 -16.28
CA GLY A 46 1.63 18.63 -15.01
C GLY A 46 1.31 17.67 -13.86
N GLN A 47 0.71 16.51 -14.14
CA GLN A 47 0.41 15.54 -13.09
C GLN A 47 1.72 14.97 -12.49
N PRO A 48 1.97 15.11 -11.17
CA PRO A 48 3.27 14.81 -10.56
C PRO A 48 3.83 13.42 -10.91
N PHE A 49 2.97 12.40 -10.89
CA PHE A 49 3.36 11.03 -11.20
C PHE A 49 3.81 10.85 -12.66
N LEU A 50 3.01 11.32 -13.62
CA LEU A 50 3.34 11.18 -15.04
C LEU A 50 4.50 12.08 -15.45
N THR A 51 4.58 13.30 -14.90
CA THR A 51 5.70 14.22 -15.10
C THR A 51 7.01 13.57 -14.63
N HIS A 52 7.02 12.95 -13.44
CA HIS A 52 8.19 12.21 -12.96
C HIS A 52 8.53 10.98 -13.82
N LYS A 53 7.53 10.19 -14.22
CA LYS A 53 7.72 8.99 -15.05
C LYS A 53 8.35 9.37 -16.40
N LEU A 54 7.84 10.41 -17.05
CA LEU A 54 8.33 10.86 -18.35
C LEU A 54 9.73 11.49 -18.24
N CYS A 55 10.02 12.26 -17.19
CA CYS A 55 11.38 12.75 -16.90
C CYS A 55 12.39 11.58 -16.76
N LYS A 56 12.03 10.51 -16.05
CA LYS A 56 12.88 9.31 -15.93
C LYS A 56 13.11 8.62 -17.28
N LEU A 57 12.07 8.50 -18.11
CA LEU A 57 12.19 7.90 -19.44
C LEU A 57 13.09 8.71 -20.36
N VAL A 58 13.03 10.04 -20.29
CA VAL A 58 13.94 10.93 -21.03
C VAL A 58 15.39 10.72 -20.60
N LEU A 59 15.66 10.64 -19.30
CA LEU A 59 17.01 10.40 -18.77
C LEU A 59 17.57 9.01 -19.17
N ALA A 60 16.69 8.01 -19.27
CA ALA A 60 17.05 6.65 -19.67
C ALA A 60 17.15 6.45 -21.20
N SER A 61 16.69 7.42 -22.01
CA SER A 61 16.76 7.34 -23.47
C SER A 61 18.23 7.26 -23.93
N PRO A 62 18.61 6.36 -24.85
CA PRO A 62 20.00 6.24 -25.29
C PRO A 62 20.49 7.43 -26.14
N PHE A 63 19.59 8.20 -26.75
CA PHE A 63 19.93 9.31 -27.65
C PHE A 63 19.82 10.68 -26.96
N PRO A 64 20.70 11.64 -27.27
CA PRO A 64 20.56 13.03 -26.82
C PRO A 64 19.37 13.71 -27.54
N ILE A 65 18.71 14.64 -26.86
CA ILE A 65 17.62 15.43 -27.44
C ILE A 65 18.22 16.71 -28.03
N THR A 66 18.27 16.77 -29.35
CA THR A 66 18.83 17.92 -30.09
C THR A 66 17.83 19.07 -30.23
N ALA A 67 18.35 20.30 -30.23
CA ALA A 67 17.53 21.49 -30.42
C ALA A 67 16.67 21.42 -31.70
N GLY A 68 15.35 21.63 -31.58
CA GLY A 68 14.39 21.60 -32.69
C GLY A 68 13.73 20.24 -32.96
N SER A 69 14.09 19.20 -32.21
CA SER A 69 13.53 17.84 -32.32
C SER A 69 12.78 17.38 -31.06
N GLU A 70 12.62 18.27 -30.08
CA GLU A 70 12.09 17.95 -28.75
C GLU A 70 10.68 17.35 -28.82
N ALA A 71 9.79 17.95 -29.61
CA ALA A 71 8.41 17.52 -29.75
C ALA A 71 8.29 16.15 -30.42
N GLU A 72 8.99 15.93 -31.54
CA GLU A 72 8.96 14.66 -32.27
C GLU A 72 9.55 13.51 -31.44
N LEU A 73 10.68 13.75 -30.77
CA LEU A 73 11.30 12.75 -29.89
C LEU A 73 10.43 12.46 -28.67
N MET A 74 9.76 13.46 -28.11
CA MET A 74 8.83 13.26 -27.00
C MET A 74 7.63 12.42 -27.43
N GLU A 75 7.04 12.71 -28.58
CA GLU A 75 5.95 11.92 -29.14
C GLU A 75 6.37 10.46 -29.37
N GLN A 76 7.53 10.23 -29.99
CA GLN A 76 8.05 8.88 -30.20
C GLN A 76 8.31 8.14 -28.88
N LEU A 77 8.86 8.83 -27.88
CA LEU A 77 9.14 8.26 -26.56
C LEU A 77 7.85 7.88 -25.83
N VAL A 78 6.89 8.82 -25.75
CA VAL A 78 5.59 8.59 -25.09
C VAL A 78 4.84 7.47 -25.82
N ARG A 79 4.82 7.49 -27.15
CA ARG A 79 4.15 6.47 -27.95
C ARG A 79 4.72 5.09 -27.71
N SER A 80 6.03 4.91 -27.85
CA SER A 80 6.69 3.60 -27.73
C SER A 80 6.74 3.04 -26.30
N ARG A 81 6.85 3.90 -25.28
CA ARG A 81 7.05 3.51 -23.87
C ARG A 81 5.81 3.59 -22.99
N ILE A 82 4.79 4.36 -23.39
CA ILE A 82 3.60 4.61 -22.56
C ILE A 82 2.31 4.22 -23.29
N ILE A 83 2.14 4.56 -24.57
CA ILE A 83 0.86 4.34 -25.29
C ILE A 83 0.79 2.95 -25.93
N GLU A 84 1.82 2.52 -26.64
CA GLU A 84 1.86 1.22 -27.32
C GLU A 84 2.02 0.08 -26.32
N ASN A 85 1.14 -0.92 -26.39
CA ASN A 85 1.10 -2.03 -25.44
C ASN A 85 1.09 -1.57 -23.98
N TRP A 86 0.45 -0.44 -23.68
CA TRP A 86 0.42 0.19 -22.36
C TRP A 86 -0.02 -0.79 -21.26
N GLU A 87 -0.93 -1.72 -21.57
CA GLU A 87 -1.38 -2.76 -20.63
C GLU A 87 -0.25 -3.67 -20.15
N THR A 88 0.87 -3.78 -20.87
CA THR A 88 2.03 -4.59 -20.46
C THR A 88 3.19 -3.75 -19.93
N GLN A 89 3.26 -2.48 -20.35
CA GLN A 89 4.37 -1.56 -20.03
C GLN A 89 4.10 -0.61 -18.86
N ASP A 90 2.86 -0.59 -18.32
CA ASP A 90 2.47 0.30 -17.24
C ASP A 90 3.09 -0.08 -15.88
N GLU A 91 4.40 0.16 -15.74
CA GLU A 91 5.11 0.03 -14.47
C GLU A 91 5.86 1.31 -14.08
N PRO A 92 5.70 1.82 -12.84
CA PRO A 92 4.68 1.39 -11.86
C PRO A 92 3.25 1.65 -12.37
N GLN A 93 2.30 0.81 -11.92
CA GLN A 93 0.90 0.81 -12.36
C GLN A 93 0.20 2.14 -12.12
N HIS A 94 -0.45 2.65 -13.16
CA HIS A 94 -1.20 3.90 -13.15
C HIS A 94 -2.35 3.87 -14.14
N LEU A 95 -2.06 3.61 -15.42
CA LEU A 95 -3.07 3.45 -16.46
C LEU A 95 -3.95 2.23 -16.19
N ARG A 96 -3.38 1.11 -15.73
CA ARG A 96 -4.18 -0.08 -15.36
C ARG A 96 -5.11 0.22 -14.19
N THR A 97 -4.64 0.99 -13.21
CA THR A 97 -5.47 1.43 -12.08
C THR A 97 -6.66 2.27 -12.55
N ILE A 98 -6.46 3.19 -13.50
CA ILE A 98 -7.53 4.01 -14.07
C ILE A 98 -8.53 3.12 -14.83
N ARG A 99 -8.03 2.23 -15.70
CA ARG A 99 -8.84 1.25 -16.44
C ARG A 99 -9.69 0.40 -15.50
N ASP A 100 -9.07 -0.21 -14.52
CA ASP A 100 -9.71 -1.15 -13.61
C ASP A 100 -10.77 -0.43 -12.76
N ARG A 101 -10.52 0.82 -12.34
CA ARG A 101 -11.53 1.64 -11.66
C ARG A 101 -12.77 1.91 -12.53
N ILE A 102 -12.59 2.16 -13.83
CA ILE A 102 -13.71 2.39 -14.77
C ILE A 102 -14.48 1.09 -15.03
N LEU A 103 -13.76 -0.03 -15.18
CA LEU A 103 -14.35 -1.31 -15.57
C LEU A 103 -14.97 -2.10 -14.40
N TYR A 104 -14.50 -1.91 -13.17
CA TYR A 104 -14.94 -2.68 -11.99
C TYR A 104 -16.20 -2.11 -11.32
N SER A 105 -16.67 -0.92 -11.74
CA SER A 105 -17.94 -0.34 -11.28
C SER A 105 -19.13 -1.10 -11.91
N SER A 106 -19.46 -2.28 -11.36
CA SER A 106 -20.39 -3.26 -11.96
C SER A 106 -21.81 -2.73 -12.19
N GLN A 107 -22.24 -1.71 -11.45
CA GLN A 107 -23.58 -1.14 -11.56
C GLN A 107 -23.66 0.13 -12.43
N ARG A 108 -22.51 0.72 -12.80
CA ARG A 108 -22.42 1.99 -13.54
C ARG A 108 -21.38 2.05 -14.66
N LYS A 109 -20.66 0.95 -14.95
CA LYS A 109 -19.65 0.86 -16.02
C LYS A 109 -20.13 1.48 -17.33
N GLU A 110 -21.32 1.11 -17.79
CA GLU A 110 -21.87 1.64 -19.04
C GLU A 110 -22.13 3.15 -18.99
N GLN A 111 -22.58 3.67 -17.85
CA GLN A 111 -22.85 5.09 -17.66
C GLN A 111 -21.55 5.90 -17.61
N LEU A 112 -20.54 5.40 -16.90
CA LEU A 112 -19.22 6.05 -16.82
C LEU A 112 -18.52 6.08 -18.18
N LEU A 113 -18.55 4.98 -18.93
CA LEU A 113 -17.96 4.94 -20.26
C LEU A 113 -18.76 5.79 -21.27
N LYS A 114 -20.10 5.85 -21.18
CA LYS A 114 -20.92 6.78 -21.99
C LYS A 114 -20.62 8.24 -21.67
N LEU A 115 -20.51 8.59 -20.39
CA LEU A 115 -20.13 9.92 -19.94
C LEU A 115 -18.72 10.28 -20.42
N TYR A 116 -17.76 9.37 -20.28
CA TYR A 116 -16.40 9.58 -20.77
C TYR A 116 -16.35 9.72 -22.30
N TRP A 117 -17.12 8.92 -23.03
CA TRP A 117 -17.27 9.06 -24.49
C TRP A 117 -17.82 10.43 -24.87
N GLN A 118 -18.81 10.96 -24.14
CA GLN A 118 -19.31 12.32 -24.35
C GLN A 118 -18.23 13.39 -24.14
N ILE A 119 -17.36 13.21 -23.13
CA ILE A 119 -16.22 14.11 -22.90
C ILE A 119 -15.22 14.02 -24.04
N LEU A 120 -14.95 12.82 -24.58
CA LEU A 120 -14.08 12.66 -25.75
C LEU A 120 -14.64 13.36 -26.99
N GLN A 121 -15.95 13.24 -27.25
CA GLN A 121 -16.61 13.87 -28.41
C GLN A 121 -16.71 15.40 -28.29
N ALA A 122 -17.11 15.89 -27.11
CA ALA A 122 -17.32 17.31 -26.87
C ALA A 122 -16.02 18.06 -26.53
N GLY A 123 -14.95 17.34 -26.18
CA GLY A 123 -13.71 17.88 -25.60
C GLY A 123 -13.86 18.31 -24.14
N GLU A 124 -14.95 19.02 -23.83
CA GLU A 124 -15.29 19.52 -22.50
C GLU A 124 -16.80 19.45 -22.28
N ILE A 125 -17.23 19.12 -21.05
CA ILE A 125 -18.65 19.17 -20.65
C ILE A 125 -18.84 19.99 -19.38
N PRO A 126 -20.02 20.58 -19.12
CA PRO A 126 -20.27 21.31 -17.88
C PRO A 126 -20.08 20.42 -16.65
N ALA A 127 -19.27 20.88 -15.69
CA ALA A 127 -18.99 20.12 -14.47
C ALA A 127 -20.14 20.28 -13.45
N THR A 128 -20.96 19.25 -13.34
CA THR A 128 -22.05 19.13 -12.37
C THR A 128 -21.57 18.40 -11.09
N ASN A 129 -22.45 18.28 -10.09
CA ASN A 129 -22.22 17.46 -8.89
C ASN A 129 -22.91 16.09 -8.99
N GLU A 130 -23.16 15.63 -10.21
CA GLU A 130 -23.74 14.31 -10.43
C GLU A 130 -22.76 13.21 -9.98
N PRO A 131 -23.26 12.11 -9.39
CA PRO A 131 -22.41 11.07 -8.82
C PRO A 131 -21.51 10.40 -9.87
N GLU A 132 -21.95 10.31 -11.12
CA GLU A 132 -21.17 9.74 -12.24
C GLU A 132 -19.98 10.64 -12.61
N GLN A 133 -20.17 11.97 -12.62
CA GLN A 133 -19.08 12.92 -12.86
C GLN A 133 -18.08 12.92 -11.69
N LEU A 134 -18.56 12.80 -10.46
CA LEU A 134 -17.70 12.69 -9.29
C LEU A 134 -16.88 11.39 -9.31
N GLU A 135 -17.51 10.27 -9.62
CA GLU A 135 -16.86 8.96 -9.74
C GLU A 135 -15.80 8.97 -10.84
N LEU A 136 -16.12 9.53 -12.01
CA LEU A 136 -15.16 9.68 -13.11
C LEU A 136 -13.97 10.58 -12.71
N ARG A 137 -14.19 11.65 -11.95
CA ARG A 137 -13.10 12.50 -11.39
C ARG A 137 -12.23 11.76 -10.39
N LEU A 138 -12.80 10.88 -9.56
CA LEU A 138 -12.04 10.07 -8.59
C LEU A 138 -11.15 9.01 -9.25
N THR A 139 -11.42 8.65 -10.52
CA THR A 139 -10.48 7.83 -11.30
C THR A 139 -9.20 8.59 -11.64
N GLY A 140 -9.22 9.93 -11.65
CA GLY A 140 -8.12 10.78 -12.09
C GLY A 140 -8.04 10.96 -13.61
N LEU A 141 -8.91 10.30 -14.39
CA LEU A 141 -8.97 10.41 -15.85
C LEU A 141 -9.39 11.80 -16.33
N VAL A 142 -10.30 12.43 -15.58
CA VAL A 142 -10.89 13.74 -15.91
C VAL A 142 -10.66 14.73 -14.76
N VAL A 143 -10.56 16.01 -15.12
CA VAL A 143 -10.33 17.11 -14.18
C VAL A 143 -11.39 18.19 -14.37
N LYS A 144 -11.80 18.81 -13.26
CA LYS A 144 -12.63 20.02 -13.29
C LYS A 144 -11.72 21.24 -13.38
N GLN A 145 -11.83 22.00 -14.46
CA GLN A 145 -11.12 23.26 -14.65
C GLN A 145 -12.11 24.30 -15.18
N LEU A 146 -12.14 25.48 -14.55
CA LEU A 146 -13.01 26.59 -14.96
C LEU A 146 -14.50 26.21 -15.07
N GLY A 147 -14.96 25.27 -14.23
CA GLY A 147 -16.34 24.80 -14.25
C GLY A 147 -16.68 23.80 -15.37
N GLN A 148 -15.71 23.38 -16.17
CA GLN A 148 -15.83 22.33 -17.18
C GLN A 148 -15.10 21.06 -16.74
N LEU A 149 -15.57 19.92 -17.20
CA LEU A 149 -14.98 18.60 -17.03
C LEU A 149 -14.33 18.19 -18.34
N LYS A 150 -13.03 17.89 -18.31
CA LYS A 150 -12.26 17.45 -19.48
C LYS A 150 -11.28 16.36 -19.11
N VAL A 151 -10.76 15.63 -20.11
CA VAL A 151 -9.69 14.65 -19.90
C VAL A 151 -8.45 15.36 -19.34
N TYR A 152 -7.82 14.78 -18.33
CA TYR A 152 -6.75 15.45 -17.57
C TYR A 152 -5.56 15.82 -18.47
N ASN A 153 -5.11 14.89 -19.31
CA ASN A 153 -3.90 15.04 -20.11
C ASN A 153 -3.96 14.26 -21.43
N GLN A 154 -3.01 14.52 -22.33
CA GLN A 154 -2.98 13.92 -23.66
C GLN A 154 -2.69 12.41 -23.62
N ILE A 155 -1.85 11.94 -22.69
CA ILE A 155 -1.56 10.50 -22.53
C ILE A 155 -2.86 9.72 -22.29
N TYR A 156 -3.74 10.24 -21.44
CA TYR A 156 -5.04 9.62 -21.17
C TYR A 156 -5.94 9.59 -22.40
N THR A 157 -6.02 10.69 -23.15
CA THR A 157 -6.79 10.74 -24.40
C THR A 157 -6.25 9.74 -25.42
N SER A 158 -4.93 9.54 -25.49
CA SER A 158 -4.30 8.57 -26.40
C SER A 158 -4.51 7.12 -25.99
N VAL A 159 -4.48 6.82 -24.69
CA VAL A 159 -4.61 5.47 -24.13
C VAL A 159 -6.09 5.04 -24.05
N PHE A 160 -6.92 5.89 -23.44
CA PHE A 160 -8.36 5.69 -23.31
C PHE A 160 -9.07 6.45 -24.43
N ASN A 161 -8.72 6.14 -25.68
CA ASN A 161 -9.31 6.76 -26.86
C ASN A 161 -10.69 6.16 -27.19
N GLU A 162 -11.34 6.70 -28.23
CA GLU A 162 -12.65 6.24 -28.69
C GLU A 162 -12.68 4.74 -28.99
N SER A 163 -11.67 4.22 -29.70
CA SER A 163 -11.58 2.80 -30.03
C SER A 163 -11.47 1.91 -28.80
N TRP A 164 -10.77 2.38 -27.75
CA TRP A 164 -10.74 1.68 -26.47
C TRP A 164 -12.13 1.66 -25.82
N VAL A 165 -12.85 2.79 -25.80
CA VAL A 165 -14.21 2.85 -25.22
C VAL A 165 -15.18 1.95 -25.99
N GLU A 166 -15.14 1.97 -27.32
CA GLU A 166 -15.95 1.11 -28.19
C GLU A 166 -15.69 -0.38 -27.94
N SER A 167 -14.42 -0.77 -27.73
CA SER A 167 -14.06 -2.15 -27.39
C SER A 167 -14.71 -2.63 -26.08
N GLN A 168 -15.00 -1.71 -25.15
CA GLN A 168 -15.60 -1.99 -23.85
C GLN A 168 -17.13 -1.84 -23.85
N LEU A 169 -17.70 -1.21 -24.88
CA LEU A 169 -19.12 -0.90 -25.05
C LEU A 169 -19.59 -1.14 -26.51
N PRO A 170 -19.85 -2.40 -26.90
CA PRO A 170 -20.24 -2.74 -28.28
C PRO A 170 -21.60 -2.17 -28.74
N GLN A 171 -22.34 -1.48 -27.87
CA GLN A 171 -23.69 -0.97 -28.11
C GLN A 171 -23.76 0.57 -28.28
N LEU A 172 -22.63 1.27 -28.39
CA LEU A 172 -22.62 2.72 -28.66
C LEU A 172 -23.05 3.01 -30.11
N PRO A 173 -23.79 4.11 -30.38
CA PRO A 173 -24.06 4.54 -31.74
C PRO A 173 -22.73 4.91 -32.40
N THR A 174 -22.32 4.09 -33.37
CA THR A 174 -21.13 4.32 -34.19
C THR A 174 -21.22 5.69 -34.85
N SER A 175 -20.19 6.52 -34.71
CA SER A 175 -20.05 7.70 -35.56
C SER A 175 -19.97 7.25 -37.02
N ASP A 176 -20.82 7.84 -37.86
CA ASP A 176 -20.95 7.57 -39.29
C ASP A 176 -19.60 7.33 -39.99
N LYS A 177 -19.42 6.12 -40.53
CA LYS A 177 -18.59 5.91 -41.72
C LYS A 177 -19.52 5.52 -42.87
N PRO A 178 -19.34 6.09 -44.08
CA PRO A 178 -20.19 5.77 -45.22
C PRO A 178 -20.05 4.29 -45.59
N SER A 179 -21.21 3.68 -45.79
CA SER A 179 -21.45 2.36 -46.34
C SER A 179 -20.61 2.07 -47.58
N GLU A 180 -19.96 0.89 -47.61
CA GLU A 180 -19.90 0.10 -48.84
C GLU A 180 -20.18 -1.39 -48.53
N GLN A 181 -21.31 -1.83 -49.07
CA GLN A 181 -21.65 -3.19 -49.53
C GLN A 181 -21.96 -4.23 -48.43
N ALA A 182 -23.21 -4.42 -48.00
CA ALA A 182 -24.32 -5.08 -48.72
C ALA A 182 -23.87 -6.41 -49.38
N ALA A 183 -24.09 -7.55 -48.75
CA ALA A 183 -25.34 -8.33 -48.71
C ALA A 183 -25.20 -9.57 -49.60
N PHE A 184 -25.35 -10.76 -49.03
CA PHE A 184 -26.10 -11.86 -49.66
C PHE A 184 -26.66 -12.80 -48.58
N HIS A 185 -27.85 -13.30 -48.90
CA HIS A 185 -28.89 -13.83 -48.03
C HIS A 185 -28.64 -15.21 -47.37
N SER A 186 -29.23 -15.37 -46.18
CA SER A 186 -30.11 -16.43 -45.64
C SER A 186 -30.57 -17.60 -46.57
N PRO A 187 -31.25 -18.67 -46.08
CA PRO A 187 -31.45 -19.18 -44.70
C PRO A 187 -31.36 -20.74 -44.52
N ILE A 188 -31.25 -21.16 -43.25
CA ILE A 188 -31.98 -22.22 -42.50
C ILE A 188 -32.48 -23.47 -43.27
N THR A 189 -32.09 -24.69 -42.81
CA THR A 189 -33.07 -25.67 -42.29
C THR A 189 -32.46 -26.79 -41.44
N THR A 190 -33.25 -27.11 -40.41
CA THR A 190 -33.24 -28.12 -39.36
C THR A 190 -33.11 -29.56 -39.88
N GLU A 191 -32.45 -30.44 -39.12
CA GLU A 191 -33.08 -31.69 -38.65
C GLU A 191 -32.25 -32.41 -37.58
N SER A 192 -32.93 -32.69 -36.48
CA SER A 192 -32.58 -33.58 -35.37
C SER A 192 -32.65 -35.05 -35.76
N GLN A 193 -31.82 -35.93 -35.17
CA GLN A 193 -32.26 -37.27 -34.72
C GLN A 193 -31.23 -38.02 -33.85
N LEU A 194 -31.75 -38.55 -32.72
CA LEU A 194 -31.47 -39.84 -32.05
C LEU A 194 -30.12 -40.02 -31.32
N SER A 195 -30.11 -40.03 -29.98
CA SER A 195 -30.21 -41.24 -29.11
C SER A 195 -28.82 -41.55 -28.51
N GLN A 196 -28.58 -41.96 -27.27
CA GLN A 196 -29.38 -42.58 -26.21
C GLN A 196 -28.52 -42.69 -24.92
N THR A 197 -29.16 -42.52 -23.73
CA THR A 197 -28.98 -43.25 -22.42
C THR A 197 -27.59 -43.38 -21.75
N ALA A 198 -27.37 -43.27 -20.43
CA ALA A 198 -28.09 -43.77 -19.23
C ALA A 198 -27.69 -42.92 -17.97
N VAL A 199 -28.55 -42.51 -17.03
CA VAL A 199 -29.17 -43.22 -15.85
C VAL A 199 -28.13 -43.73 -14.82
N THR A 200 -27.63 -42.87 -13.91
CA THR A 200 -27.92 -42.72 -12.43
C THR A 200 -27.13 -43.67 -11.49
N PRO A 201 -27.26 -43.60 -10.15
CA PRO A 201 -26.52 -42.76 -9.19
C PRO A 201 -25.82 -43.61 -8.08
N GLU A 202 -25.18 -42.99 -7.08
CA GLU A 202 -24.86 -43.47 -5.69
C GLU A 202 -23.54 -42.84 -5.22
N SER A 203 -23.49 -41.91 -4.26
CA SER A 203 -23.61 -42.03 -2.78
C SER A 203 -22.47 -42.79 -2.08
N ASN A 204 -21.60 -42.03 -1.37
CA ASN A 204 -20.75 -42.34 -0.19
C ASN A 204 -19.42 -41.56 -0.32
N GLN A 205 -18.79 -40.97 0.70
CA GLN A 205 -18.84 -41.16 2.14
C GLN A 205 -18.32 -39.88 2.83
N ARG A 206 -18.85 -39.59 4.02
CA ARG A 206 -18.21 -38.71 5.01
C ARG A 206 -16.97 -39.42 5.53
N GLU A 207 -15.80 -38.88 5.26
CA GLU A 207 -14.57 -39.19 6.00
C GLU A 207 -14.09 -37.92 6.71
N THR A 208 -14.18 -37.97 8.04
CA THR A 208 -13.60 -37.01 8.96
C THR A 208 -12.08 -37.12 8.93
N SER A 209 -11.46 -36.28 8.10
CA SER A 209 -10.14 -35.71 8.34
C SER A 209 -10.17 -34.27 7.84
N THR A 210 -9.66 -33.33 8.62
CA THR A 210 -9.59 -31.88 8.34
C THR A 210 -8.75 -31.59 7.10
N SER A 211 -9.32 -31.83 5.91
CA SER A 211 -8.75 -31.37 4.65
C SER A 211 -9.42 -30.06 4.25
N LEU A 212 -8.66 -28.96 4.33
CA LEU A 212 -9.08 -27.69 3.75
C LEU A 212 -9.50 -27.92 2.29
N SER A 213 -10.56 -27.26 1.84
CA SER A 213 -10.95 -27.39 0.44
C SER A 213 -9.78 -26.93 -0.44
N ARG A 214 -9.61 -27.54 -1.63
CA ARG A 214 -8.55 -27.12 -2.57
C ARG A 214 -8.62 -25.61 -2.87
N GLN A 215 -9.82 -25.04 -2.82
CA GLN A 215 -10.05 -23.62 -3.02
C GLN A 215 -9.59 -22.79 -1.81
N GLU A 216 -9.90 -23.20 -0.58
CA GLU A 216 -9.39 -22.55 0.63
C GLU A 216 -7.87 -22.57 0.67
N TYR A 217 -7.25 -23.72 0.41
CA TYR A 217 -5.80 -23.84 0.34
C TYR A 217 -5.20 -22.85 -0.66
N ARG A 218 -5.77 -22.77 -1.86
CA ARG A 218 -5.33 -21.84 -2.91
C ARG A 218 -5.50 -20.39 -2.49
N ASN A 219 -6.63 -20.03 -1.89
CA ASN A 219 -6.91 -18.66 -1.44
C ASN A 219 -5.92 -18.23 -0.34
N ARG A 220 -5.66 -19.11 0.64
CA ARG A 220 -4.68 -18.87 1.72
C ARG A 220 -3.27 -18.64 1.16
N GLN A 221 -2.83 -19.49 0.24
CA GLN A 221 -1.51 -19.36 -0.41
C GLN A 221 -1.39 -18.08 -1.24
N ILE A 222 -2.45 -17.67 -1.94
CA ILE A 222 -2.47 -16.41 -2.69
C ILE A 222 -2.27 -15.23 -1.74
N LEU A 223 -3.01 -15.18 -0.63
CA LEU A 223 -2.88 -14.09 0.35
C LEU A 223 -1.48 -14.08 0.98
N LEU A 224 -0.97 -15.22 1.43
CA LEU A 224 0.39 -15.32 1.98
C LEU A 224 1.46 -14.81 1.00
N ASN A 225 1.36 -15.18 -0.27
CA ASN A 225 2.30 -14.74 -1.28
C ASN A 225 2.20 -13.23 -1.53
N LYS A 226 0.99 -12.66 -1.48
CA LYS A 226 0.77 -11.20 -1.59
C LYS A 226 1.37 -10.46 -0.40
N VAL A 227 1.10 -10.90 0.83
CA VAL A 227 1.69 -10.32 2.05
C VAL A 227 3.22 -10.38 1.98
N ARG A 228 3.78 -11.54 1.64
CA ARG A 228 5.24 -11.72 1.50
C ARG A 228 5.85 -10.80 0.44
N ASN A 229 5.28 -10.75 -0.76
CA ASN A 229 5.87 -9.95 -1.84
C ASN A 229 5.75 -8.45 -1.59
N TYR A 230 4.63 -7.98 -1.03
CA TYR A 230 4.45 -6.57 -0.74
C TYR A 230 5.28 -6.13 0.48
N TRP A 231 5.10 -6.78 1.62
CA TRP A 231 5.70 -6.33 2.88
C TRP A 231 7.10 -6.85 3.11
N ILE A 232 7.38 -8.12 2.81
CA ILE A 232 8.72 -8.67 3.08
C ILE A 232 9.68 -8.25 1.97
N LYS A 233 9.39 -8.60 0.72
CA LYS A 233 10.27 -8.24 -0.39
C LYS A 233 10.22 -6.77 -0.75
N GLY A 234 9.02 -6.17 -0.72
CA GLY A 234 8.79 -4.80 -1.18
C GLY A 234 9.05 -3.72 -0.13
N VAL A 235 9.04 -4.07 1.17
CA VAL A 235 9.28 -3.13 2.27
C VAL A 235 10.45 -3.58 3.15
N LEU A 236 10.43 -4.76 3.77
CA LEU A 236 11.47 -5.16 4.73
C LEU A 236 12.85 -5.32 4.08
N GLU A 237 12.93 -6.05 2.97
CA GLU A 237 14.20 -6.34 2.26
C GLU A 237 14.73 -5.12 1.48
N THR A 238 13.84 -4.23 1.04
CA THR A 238 14.19 -2.97 0.35
C THR A 238 14.43 -1.81 1.31
N SER A 239 14.01 -1.94 2.58
CA SER A 239 14.29 -0.96 3.61
C SER A 239 15.79 -0.86 3.82
N LEU A 240 16.22 0.34 4.25
CA LEU A 240 17.61 0.69 4.54
C LEU A 240 18.28 -0.27 5.56
N HIS A 241 17.52 -1.11 6.25
CA HIS A 241 17.94 -2.14 7.19
C HIS A 241 18.46 -3.45 6.56
N GLY A 242 18.43 -3.60 5.24
CA GLY A 242 18.74 -4.88 4.57
C GLY A 242 20.22 -5.34 4.64
N ARG A 243 21.14 -4.57 5.22
CA ARG A 243 22.59 -4.93 5.25
C ARG A 243 23.03 -5.66 6.53
N THR A 244 22.48 -5.30 7.69
CA THR A 244 22.61 -6.06 8.95
C THR A 244 21.47 -5.64 9.88
N LEU A 245 20.65 -6.57 10.37
CA LEU A 245 19.58 -6.25 11.33
C LEU A 245 20.19 -6.15 12.73
N ILE A 246 19.86 -5.07 13.45
CA ILE A 246 20.25 -4.92 14.85
C ILE A 246 19.11 -5.45 15.71
N GLU A 247 19.38 -6.45 16.54
CA GLU A 247 18.40 -6.95 17.49
C GLU A 247 18.10 -5.87 18.54
N LEU A 248 16.83 -5.51 18.67
CA LEU A 248 16.37 -4.46 19.58
C LEU A 248 16.05 -5.04 20.95
N GLY A 249 16.47 -4.35 22.01
CA GLY A 249 16.09 -4.71 23.37
C GLY A 249 14.57 -4.61 23.56
N LEU A 250 13.99 -5.55 24.30
CA LEU A 250 12.57 -5.59 24.61
C LEU A 250 12.35 -5.34 26.10
N GLU A 251 11.32 -4.59 26.44
CA GLU A 251 10.89 -4.34 27.83
C GLU A 251 9.41 -4.66 27.99
N GLU A 252 9.03 -5.45 28.98
CA GLU A 252 7.62 -5.74 29.24
C GLU A 252 6.95 -4.55 29.94
N ARG A 253 5.76 -4.16 29.44
CA ARG A 253 4.96 -3.03 29.94
C ARG A 253 3.56 -3.48 30.37
N PRO A 254 3.41 -4.25 31.46
CA PRO A 254 2.10 -4.74 31.90
C PRO A 254 1.12 -3.61 32.26
N ASP A 255 1.62 -2.41 32.54
CA ASP A 255 0.86 -1.18 32.80
C ASP A 255 0.20 -0.57 31.55
N ALA A 256 0.68 -0.91 30.35
CA ALA A 256 0.18 -0.36 29.10
C ALA A 256 -1.11 -1.03 28.60
N VAL A 257 -1.54 -2.16 29.17
CA VAL A 257 -2.72 -2.92 28.71
C VAL A 257 -3.64 -3.29 29.86
N VAL A 258 -4.92 -3.51 29.54
CA VAL A 258 -5.92 -3.99 30.50
C VAL A 258 -6.15 -5.48 30.28
N ARG A 259 -5.66 -6.32 31.19
CA ARG A 259 -5.82 -7.78 31.06
C ARG A 259 -7.26 -8.22 31.38
N PRO A 260 -7.96 -8.93 30.47
CA PRO A 260 -9.36 -9.34 30.66
C PRO A 260 -9.63 -10.20 31.91
N TRP A 261 -8.62 -10.93 32.42
CA TRP A 261 -8.75 -11.82 33.58
C TRP A 261 -7.98 -11.36 34.83
N GLY A 262 -7.62 -10.07 34.92
CA GLY A 262 -6.78 -9.50 35.99
C GLY A 262 -7.39 -9.49 37.41
N LEU A 263 -8.36 -10.34 37.71
CA LEU A 263 -9.15 -10.30 38.96
C LEU A 263 -9.25 -11.63 39.74
N ALA A 264 -8.54 -12.70 39.39
CA ALA A 264 -8.77 -13.99 40.07
C ALA A 264 -7.57 -14.76 40.65
N TRP A 265 -6.31 -14.43 40.34
CA TRP A 265 -5.17 -15.13 40.94
C TRP A 265 -4.17 -14.15 41.57
N GLU A 266 -4.51 -13.74 42.78
CA GLU A 266 -3.58 -13.16 43.77
C GLU A 266 -2.50 -14.19 44.08
N SER A 267 -1.40 -14.18 43.34
CA SER A 267 -0.13 -14.78 43.77
C SER A 267 1.07 -14.05 43.17
N SER A 268 0.99 -12.73 43.04
CA SER A 268 2.10 -11.80 43.32
C SER A 268 1.70 -10.36 42.99
N MET A 269 1.57 -9.51 44.01
CA MET A 269 1.71 -8.05 43.86
C MET A 269 3.18 -7.65 43.58
N ILE A 270 3.86 -8.45 42.77
CA ILE A 270 5.25 -8.41 42.33
C ILE A 270 5.10 -8.86 40.86
N ASP A 271 5.01 -8.04 39.82
CA ASP A 271 5.66 -6.78 39.52
C ASP A 271 4.74 -6.04 38.53
N ARG A 272 4.19 -4.88 38.90
CA ARG A 272 3.61 -3.94 37.91
C ARG A 272 4.68 -3.05 37.29
N ARG A 273 5.94 -3.28 37.63
CA ARG A 273 7.07 -2.48 37.15
C ARG A 273 7.47 -2.99 35.78
N SER A 274 7.77 -2.06 34.90
CA SER A 274 8.41 -2.38 33.63
C SER A 274 9.76 -3.03 33.91
N HIS A 275 10.04 -4.15 33.25
CA HIS A 275 11.29 -4.87 33.42
C HIS A 275 11.88 -5.20 32.05
N PRO A 276 13.18 -4.89 31.84
CA PRO A 276 13.87 -5.23 30.61
C PRO A 276 13.98 -6.76 30.48
N LEU A 277 13.82 -7.24 29.26
CA LEU A 277 14.01 -8.65 28.93
C LEU A 277 15.48 -8.92 28.60
N PRO A 278 15.93 -10.19 28.68
CA PRO A 278 17.26 -10.57 28.24
C PRO A 278 17.54 -10.08 26.80
N PRO A 279 18.76 -9.62 26.49
CA PRO A 279 19.08 -8.96 25.21
C PRO A 279 18.85 -9.86 23.99
N ASP A 280 18.97 -11.17 24.12
CA ASP A 280 18.76 -12.15 23.02
C ASP A 280 17.28 -12.58 22.87
N THR A 281 16.36 -11.96 23.59
CA THR A 281 14.94 -12.33 23.56
C THR A 281 14.32 -11.89 22.24
N ARG A 282 13.93 -12.83 21.38
CA ARG A 282 13.22 -12.50 20.15
C ARG A 282 11.75 -12.24 20.40
N LEU A 283 11.19 -11.32 19.60
CA LEU A 283 9.76 -11.00 19.66
C LEU A 283 8.87 -12.23 19.43
N ILE A 284 9.25 -13.12 18.51
CA ILE A 284 8.48 -14.33 18.20
C ILE A 284 8.39 -15.28 19.40
N ASP A 285 9.45 -15.39 20.21
CA ASP A 285 9.47 -16.27 21.37
C ASP A 285 8.50 -15.76 22.44
N LYS A 286 8.51 -14.44 22.69
CA LYS A 286 7.52 -13.79 23.55
C LYS A 286 6.10 -13.89 23.02
N PHE A 287 5.94 -13.77 21.71
CA PHE A 287 4.64 -13.93 21.09
C PHE A 287 4.13 -15.38 21.27
N ASP A 288 5.00 -16.39 21.23
CA ASP A 288 4.65 -17.80 21.49
C ASP A 288 4.35 -18.09 22.96
N GLU A 289 5.07 -17.47 23.90
CA GLU A 289 4.82 -17.62 25.34
C GLU A 289 3.39 -17.21 25.75
N ILE A 290 2.75 -16.28 25.04
CA ILE A 290 1.38 -15.82 25.33
C ILE A 290 0.34 -16.93 25.04
N GLY A 291 0.61 -17.83 24.09
CA GLY A 291 -0.29 -18.92 23.71
C GLY A 291 -1.32 -18.57 22.62
N ALA A 292 -2.30 -19.44 22.41
CA ALA A 292 -3.32 -19.28 21.37
C ALA A 292 -4.31 -18.14 21.69
N GLY A 293 -4.79 -17.42 20.67
CA GLY A 293 -5.66 -16.24 20.86
C GLY A 293 -4.91 -15.04 21.44
N ARG A 294 -3.58 -15.02 21.31
CA ARG A 294 -2.66 -13.98 21.79
C ARG A 294 -2.95 -12.60 21.23
N THR A 295 -2.87 -11.61 22.10
CA THR A 295 -2.94 -10.20 21.76
C THR A 295 -1.78 -9.43 22.36
N LEU A 296 -1.06 -8.69 21.51
CA LEU A 296 0.20 -8.04 21.83
C LEU A 296 0.22 -6.58 21.38
N LEU A 297 0.65 -5.68 22.26
CA LEU A 297 0.91 -4.29 21.94
C LEU A 297 2.43 -4.05 21.90
N ILE A 298 2.93 -3.42 20.84
CA ILE A 298 4.33 -3.02 20.68
C ILE A 298 4.41 -1.49 20.72
N LEU A 299 5.13 -0.98 21.71
CA LEU A 299 5.39 0.43 21.93
C LEU A 299 6.84 0.77 21.61
N GLY A 300 7.12 2.04 21.32
CA GLY A 300 8.49 2.50 21.10
C GLY A 300 8.54 3.95 20.65
N GLU A 301 9.70 4.58 20.76
CA GLU A 301 9.93 5.95 20.30
C GLU A 301 9.83 6.08 18.75
N PRO A 302 9.64 7.29 18.20
CA PRO A 302 9.73 7.51 16.76
C PRO A 302 11.06 6.99 16.19
N GLY A 303 10.98 6.22 15.09
CA GLY A 303 12.16 5.62 14.47
C GLY A 303 12.78 4.43 15.22
N SER A 304 12.17 3.95 16.31
CA SER A 304 12.66 2.81 17.11
C SER A 304 12.60 1.45 16.41
N GLY A 305 12.15 1.37 15.16
CA GLY A 305 12.05 0.09 14.42
C GLY A 305 10.75 -0.70 14.59
N LYS A 306 9.68 -0.14 15.18
CA LYS A 306 8.37 -0.82 15.35
C LYS A 306 7.86 -1.54 14.10
N THR A 307 7.79 -0.83 12.97
CA THR A 307 7.38 -1.40 11.69
C THR A 307 8.33 -2.52 11.26
N THR A 308 9.64 -2.33 11.40
CA THR A 308 10.65 -3.35 11.08
C THR A 308 10.45 -4.62 11.91
N THR A 309 10.33 -4.50 13.24
CA THR A 309 10.11 -5.63 14.15
C THR A 309 8.78 -6.33 13.88
N LEU A 310 7.71 -5.57 13.55
CA LEU A 310 6.43 -6.16 13.13
C LEU A 310 6.56 -6.97 11.84
N LEU A 311 7.35 -6.48 10.87
CA LEU A 311 7.58 -7.18 9.60
C LEU A 311 8.52 -8.39 9.75
N GLU A 312 9.48 -8.35 10.66
CA GLU A 312 10.28 -9.51 11.05
C GLU A 312 9.40 -10.61 11.66
N LEU A 313 8.54 -10.24 12.61
CA LEU A 313 7.54 -11.15 13.17
C LEU A 313 6.66 -11.73 12.05
N THR A 314 6.21 -10.88 11.12
CA THR A 314 5.42 -11.30 9.96
C THR A 314 6.16 -12.32 9.10
N LYS A 315 7.46 -12.12 8.86
CA LYS A 315 8.30 -13.05 8.09
C LYS A 315 8.35 -14.42 8.75
N ASP A 316 8.61 -14.46 10.06
CA ASP A 316 8.64 -15.71 10.84
C ASP A 316 7.28 -16.43 10.83
N LEU A 317 6.19 -15.68 11.00
CA LEU A 317 4.82 -16.21 10.97
C LEU A 317 4.42 -16.76 9.59
N ILE A 318 4.86 -16.12 8.50
CA ILE A 318 4.60 -16.61 7.14
C ILE A 318 5.27 -17.97 6.93
N GLU A 319 6.51 -18.15 7.37
CA GLU A 319 7.19 -19.45 7.23
C GLU A 319 6.50 -20.55 8.06
N ARG A 320 6.00 -20.22 9.26
CA ARG A 320 5.20 -21.16 10.06
C ARG A 320 3.89 -21.54 9.36
N THR A 321 3.18 -20.58 8.79
CA THR A 321 1.90 -20.82 8.10
C THR A 321 2.06 -21.67 6.83
N LYS A 322 3.27 -21.72 6.25
CA LYS A 322 3.56 -22.66 5.14
C LYS A 322 3.73 -24.10 5.62
N LEU A 323 4.23 -24.29 6.83
CA LEU A 323 4.49 -25.62 7.41
C LEU A 323 3.23 -26.21 8.05
N ASP A 324 2.41 -25.37 8.68
CA ASP A 324 1.16 -25.75 9.31
C ASP A 324 0.03 -24.85 8.79
N LEU A 325 -0.98 -25.45 8.15
CA LEU A 325 -2.10 -24.71 7.57
C LEU A 325 -3.21 -24.41 8.59
N THR A 326 -3.14 -25.01 9.79
CA THR A 326 -4.11 -24.81 10.87
C THR A 326 -3.91 -23.48 11.60
N VAL A 327 -2.71 -22.91 11.51
CA VAL A 327 -2.41 -21.60 12.10
C VAL A 327 -3.04 -20.47 11.28
N PRO A 328 -3.41 -19.33 11.91
CA PRO A 328 -4.03 -18.20 11.21
C PRO A 328 -3.08 -17.55 10.19
N ILE A 329 -3.67 -16.91 9.16
CA ILE A 329 -2.91 -16.23 8.10
C ILE A 329 -2.40 -14.88 8.63
N PRO A 330 -1.09 -14.62 8.72
CA PRO A 330 -0.57 -13.30 9.09
C PRO A 330 -0.84 -12.30 7.97
N VAL A 331 -1.50 -11.20 8.31
CA VAL A 331 -1.79 -10.09 7.39
C VAL A 331 -1.50 -8.75 8.06
N VAL A 332 -0.74 -7.91 7.37
CA VAL A 332 -0.36 -6.57 7.86
C VAL A 332 -1.40 -5.54 7.42
N PHE A 333 -1.84 -4.69 8.33
CA PHE A 333 -2.74 -3.57 8.04
C PHE A 333 -2.16 -2.28 8.62
N ASN A 334 -2.35 -1.16 7.94
CA ASN A 334 -1.98 0.15 8.49
C ASN A 334 -3.25 0.81 9.03
N LEU A 335 -3.27 1.12 10.33
CA LEU A 335 -4.43 1.65 11.03
C LEU A 335 -4.86 3.04 10.57
N SER A 336 -3.96 3.83 9.95
CA SER A 336 -4.28 5.18 9.45
C SER A 336 -5.48 5.20 8.50
N SER A 337 -5.70 4.12 7.73
CA SER A 337 -6.82 4.03 6.78
C SER A 337 -8.19 3.80 7.42
N TRP A 338 -8.26 3.40 8.69
CA TRP A 338 -9.53 3.19 9.40
C TRP A 338 -10.35 4.49 9.58
N SER A 339 -9.66 5.63 9.62
CA SER A 339 -10.23 6.94 9.96
C SER A 339 -11.28 7.49 8.99
N ILE A 340 -11.46 6.89 7.80
CA ILE A 340 -12.16 7.52 6.68
C ILE A 340 -13.70 7.47 6.85
N HIS A 341 -14.26 6.50 7.58
CA HIS A 341 -15.72 6.40 7.80
C HIS A 341 -16.15 5.79 9.16
N GLN A 342 -15.22 5.51 10.08
CA GLN A 342 -15.46 4.74 11.32
C GLN A 342 -16.29 3.45 11.14
N PRO A 343 -16.03 2.63 10.10
CA PRO A 343 -16.68 1.32 10.02
C PRO A 343 -16.22 0.43 11.18
N THR A 344 -16.95 -0.64 11.44
CA THR A 344 -16.47 -1.68 12.39
C THR A 344 -15.10 -2.18 11.94
N ILE A 345 -14.27 -2.67 12.88
CA ILE A 345 -12.96 -3.24 12.52
C ILE A 345 -13.15 -4.40 11.54
N ALA A 346 -14.21 -5.21 11.68
CA ALA A 346 -14.52 -6.29 10.75
C ALA A 346 -14.75 -5.78 9.32
N ASP A 347 -15.62 -4.77 9.14
CA ASP A 347 -15.90 -4.18 7.82
C ASP A 347 -14.66 -3.52 7.22
N TRP A 348 -13.87 -2.84 8.05
CA TRP A 348 -12.60 -2.25 7.64
C TRP A 348 -11.60 -3.31 7.17
N LEU A 349 -11.44 -4.41 7.91
CA LEU A 349 -10.56 -5.52 7.52
C LEU A 349 -10.97 -6.11 6.17
N VAL A 350 -12.27 -6.33 5.94
CA VAL A 350 -12.79 -6.82 4.66
C VAL A 350 -12.46 -5.83 3.53
N GLN A 351 -12.65 -4.54 3.78
CA GLN A 351 -12.33 -3.50 2.80
C GLN A 351 -10.82 -3.43 2.49
N GLU A 352 -9.97 -3.55 3.50
CA GLU A 352 -8.51 -3.56 3.35
C GLU A 352 -8.03 -4.82 2.62
N LEU A 353 -8.58 -6.00 2.96
CA LEU A 353 -8.34 -7.26 2.23
C LEU A 353 -8.72 -7.14 0.76
N HIS A 354 -9.84 -6.49 0.47
CA HIS A 354 -10.27 -6.25 -0.91
C HIS A 354 -9.37 -5.25 -1.63
N THR A 355 -9.07 -4.11 -1.01
CA THR A 355 -8.41 -2.98 -1.67
C THR A 355 -6.90 -3.20 -1.82
N LYS A 356 -6.23 -3.67 -0.77
CA LYS A 356 -4.77 -3.87 -0.78
C LYS A 356 -4.38 -5.27 -1.24
N TYR A 357 -5.13 -6.28 -0.83
CA TYR A 357 -4.79 -7.68 -1.09
C TYR A 357 -5.61 -8.31 -2.21
N GLN A 358 -6.55 -7.58 -2.84
CA GLN A 358 -7.39 -8.09 -3.93
C GLN A 358 -8.05 -9.44 -3.57
N VAL A 359 -8.50 -9.57 -2.32
CA VAL A 359 -9.29 -10.69 -1.82
C VAL A 359 -10.76 -10.34 -2.05
N SER A 360 -11.59 -11.27 -2.54
CA SER A 360 -13.01 -10.96 -2.72
C SER A 360 -13.66 -10.65 -1.36
N GLN A 361 -14.65 -9.77 -1.33
CA GLN A 361 -15.32 -9.42 -0.08
C GLN A 361 -15.99 -10.63 0.59
N GLU A 362 -16.46 -11.61 -0.19
CA GLU A 362 -17.03 -12.84 0.32
C GLU A 362 -16.00 -13.65 1.11
N ILE A 363 -14.82 -13.90 0.53
CA ILE A 363 -13.72 -14.61 1.18
C ILE A 363 -13.21 -13.81 2.39
N GLY A 364 -13.08 -12.49 2.25
CA GLY A 364 -12.65 -11.62 3.35
C GLY A 364 -13.61 -11.68 4.54
N LYS A 365 -14.92 -11.63 4.29
CA LYS A 365 -15.96 -11.76 5.35
C LYS A 365 -15.90 -13.12 6.02
N GLU A 366 -15.72 -14.19 5.24
CA GLU A 366 -15.57 -15.54 5.77
C GLU A 366 -14.33 -15.64 6.65
N TRP A 367 -13.17 -15.15 6.21
CA TRP A 367 -11.93 -15.19 7.00
C TRP A 367 -12.00 -14.41 8.31
N VAL A 368 -12.64 -13.24 8.31
CA VAL A 368 -12.86 -12.46 9.55
C VAL A 368 -13.84 -13.20 10.47
N LYS A 369 -14.95 -13.70 9.93
CA LYS A 369 -15.98 -14.42 10.71
C LYS A 369 -15.45 -15.70 11.35
N GLU A 370 -14.70 -16.49 10.57
CA GLU A 370 -14.11 -17.76 11.00
C GLU A 370 -12.76 -17.55 11.73
N GLN A 371 -12.36 -16.30 11.99
CA GLN A 371 -11.16 -15.93 12.77
C GLN A 371 -9.88 -16.57 12.24
N GLN A 372 -9.77 -16.67 10.91
CA GLN A 372 -8.65 -17.34 10.23
C GLN A 372 -7.43 -16.44 10.02
N LEU A 373 -7.47 -15.20 10.51
CA LEU A 373 -6.46 -14.18 10.28
C LEU A 373 -5.71 -13.86 11.57
N LEU A 374 -4.42 -13.59 11.45
CA LEU A 374 -3.58 -12.98 12.48
C LEU A 374 -3.31 -11.55 12.03
N LEU A 375 -3.83 -10.60 12.80
CA LEU A 375 -3.86 -9.19 12.44
C LEU A 375 -2.59 -8.49 12.94
N LEU A 376 -1.77 -7.99 12.02
CA LEU A 376 -0.56 -7.21 12.32
C LEU A 376 -0.84 -5.74 11.99
N LEU A 377 -1.26 -4.97 12.99
CA LEU A 377 -1.80 -3.63 12.85
C LEU A 377 -0.70 -2.58 13.14
N ASP A 378 -0.19 -1.94 12.11
CA ASP A 378 0.84 -0.92 12.22
C ASP A 378 0.26 0.50 12.31
N GLY A 379 0.94 1.37 13.07
CA GLY A 379 0.69 2.81 13.07
C GLY A 379 -0.59 3.28 13.76
N LEU A 380 -0.91 2.81 14.97
CA LEU A 380 -2.04 3.37 15.74
C LEU A 380 -1.88 4.88 15.99
N ASP A 381 -0.64 5.36 16.13
CA ASP A 381 -0.34 6.80 16.24
C ASP A 381 -0.60 7.59 14.96
N GLU A 382 -0.61 6.93 13.79
CA GLU A 382 -0.90 7.54 12.49
C GLU A 382 -2.41 7.77 12.26
N VAL A 383 -3.26 7.17 13.09
CA VAL A 383 -4.69 7.50 13.13
C VAL A 383 -4.83 8.94 13.64
N SER A 384 -5.64 9.73 12.93
CA SER A 384 -5.86 11.13 13.31
C SER A 384 -6.29 11.25 14.77
N ALA A 385 -5.73 12.24 15.48
CA ALA A 385 -5.94 12.39 16.94
C ALA A 385 -7.42 12.43 17.34
N LYS A 386 -8.30 12.94 16.47
CA LYS A 386 -9.76 13.00 16.67
C LYS A 386 -10.42 11.61 16.71
N HIS A 387 -9.83 10.61 16.06
CA HIS A 387 -10.40 9.28 15.87
C HIS A 387 -9.59 8.17 16.53
N ARG A 388 -8.37 8.46 17.01
CA ARG A 388 -7.48 7.48 17.65
C ARG A 388 -8.13 6.80 18.86
N GLN A 389 -8.83 7.57 19.69
CA GLN A 389 -9.56 7.05 20.84
C GLN A 389 -10.68 6.07 20.42
N ALA A 390 -11.50 6.47 19.44
CA ALA A 390 -12.55 5.62 18.88
C ALA A 390 -11.99 4.35 18.21
N CYS A 391 -10.79 4.43 17.62
CA CYS A 391 -10.10 3.28 17.04
C CYS A 391 -9.71 2.25 18.12
N VAL A 392 -9.16 2.69 19.25
CA VAL A 392 -8.84 1.80 20.38
C VAL A 392 -10.10 1.17 20.96
N GLU A 393 -11.19 1.93 21.08
CA GLU A 393 -12.47 1.40 21.53
C GLU A 393 -13.04 0.36 20.56
N ALA A 394 -12.95 0.61 19.25
CA ALA A 394 -13.37 -0.33 18.23
C ALA A 394 -12.51 -1.60 18.20
N LEU A 395 -11.19 -1.48 18.43
CA LEU A 395 -10.29 -2.64 18.56
C LEU A 395 -10.62 -3.47 19.80
N ASN A 396 -10.93 -2.83 20.93
CA ASN A 396 -11.36 -3.52 22.13
C ASN A 396 -12.69 -4.26 21.91
N TYR A 397 -13.66 -3.61 21.26
CA TYR A 397 -14.93 -4.24 20.91
C TYR A 397 -14.73 -5.45 19.98
N PHE A 398 -13.91 -5.29 18.93
CA PHE A 398 -13.57 -6.38 18.02
C PHE A 398 -12.88 -7.53 18.74
N ASN A 399 -11.93 -7.25 19.64
CA ASN A 399 -11.25 -8.29 20.41
C ASN A 399 -12.22 -9.04 21.35
N GLN A 400 -13.23 -8.37 21.90
CA GLN A 400 -14.27 -9.01 22.71
C GLN A 400 -15.20 -9.89 21.87
N GLU A 401 -15.56 -9.45 20.67
CA GLU A 401 -16.44 -10.18 19.75
C GLU A 401 -15.73 -11.39 19.10
N TYR A 402 -14.45 -11.22 18.73
CA TYR A 402 -13.62 -12.18 18.02
C TYR A 402 -12.45 -12.67 18.88
N GLY A 403 -12.74 -13.18 20.08
CA GLY A 403 -11.72 -13.50 21.10
C GLY A 403 -10.72 -14.62 20.77
N GLN A 404 -10.82 -15.30 19.62
CA GLN A 404 -9.79 -16.24 19.13
C GLN A 404 -8.83 -15.58 18.12
N THR A 405 -9.17 -14.39 17.62
CA THR A 405 -8.35 -13.69 16.64
C THR A 405 -7.07 -13.21 17.29
N GLU A 406 -5.93 -13.59 16.72
CA GLU A 406 -4.62 -13.12 17.18
C GLU A 406 -4.35 -11.72 16.63
N ILE A 407 -3.89 -10.80 17.50
CA ILE A 407 -3.72 -9.39 17.14
C ILE A 407 -2.40 -8.84 17.67
N VAL A 408 -1.64 -8.15 16.83
CA VAL A 408 -0.48 -7.36 17.21
C VAL A 408 -0.73 -5.91 16.80
N VAL A 409 -0.54 -4.94 17.69
CA VAL A 409 -0.69 -3.51 17.39
C VAL A 409 0.62 -2.78 17.67
N CYS A 410 1.05 -1.89 16.77
CA CYS A 410 2.18 -0.98 16.98
C CYS A 410 1.72 0.45 17.24
N SER A 411 2.37 1.14 18.19
CA SER A 411 2.14 2.57 18.44
C SER A 411 3.35 3.29 19.03
N ARG A 412 3.45 4.60 18.83
CA ARG A 412 4.36 5.45 19.60
C ARG A 412 3.92 5.53 21.06
N ILE A 413 4.88 5.42 21.98
CA ILE A 413 4.61 5.41 23.42
C ILE A 413 3.84 6.66 23.89
N LYS A 414 4.32 7.86 23.52
CA LYS A 414 3.70 9.13 23.93
C LYS A 414 2.28 9.30 23.42
N ASP A 415 2.05 8.90 22.17
CA ASP A 415 0.75 8.98 21.51
C ASP A 415 -0.27 8.02 22.13
N TYR A 416 0.21 6.87 22.60
CA TYR A 416 -0.59 5.85 23.27
C TYR A 416 -0.89 6.21 24.73
N GLU A 417 0.10 6.70 25.47
CA GLU A 417 -0.06 7.13 26.86
C GLU A 417 -1.04 8.29 27.01
N ALA A 418 -1.12 9.17 25.99
CA ALA A 418 -2.06 10.29 25.94
C ALA A 418 -3.53 9.88 25.80
N LEU A 419 -3.82 8.62 25.43
CA LEU A 419 -5.19 8.12 25.34
C LEU A 419 -5.81 7.96 26.73
N SER A 420 -7.13 8.05 26.84
CA SER A 420 -7.83 7.76 28.09
C SER A 420 -8.15 6.26 28.25
N THR A 421 -8.33 5.56 27.13
CA THR A 421 -8.60 4.12 27.11
C THR A 421 -7.35 3.36 26.68
N ARG A 422 -7.13 2.20 27.30
CA ARG A 422 -6.04 1.26 26.96
C ARG A 422 -6.60 0.05 26.22
N LEU A 423 -5.74 -0.61 25.45
CA LEU A 423 -6.09 -1.83 24.74
C LEU A 423 -6.25 -2.98 25.74
N GLN A 424 -7.26 -3.80 25.53
CA GLN A 424 -7.57 -4.95 26.37
C GLN A 424 -6.80 -6.19 25.92
N PHE A 425 -5.47 -6.07 25.90
CA PHE A 425 -4.56 -7.09 25.38
C PHE A 425 -3.88 -7.88 26.51
N GLN A 426 -3.31 -9.04 26.16
CA GLN A 426 -2.66 -9.93 27.11
C GLN A 426 -1.27 -9.44 27.51
N ALA A 427 -0.52 -8.91 26.54
CA ALA A 427 0.84 -8.43 26.74
C ALA A 427 1.08 -7.08 26.04
N ALA A 428 2.05 -6.34 26.57
CA ALA A 428 2.65 -5.20 25.89
C ALA A 428 4.16 -5.20 26.06
N LEU A 429 4.86 -4.88 24.98
CA LEU A 429 6.30 -4.81 24.88
C LEU A 429 6.69 -3.41 24.42
N TYR A 430 7.81 -2.91 24.91
CA TYR A 430 8.42 -1.66 24.52
C TYR A 430 9.77 -1.95 23.85
N LEU A 431 9.97 -1.40 22.66
CA LEU A 431 11.24 -1.44 21.94
C LEU A 431 12.18 -0.42 22.56
N GLN A 432 13.25 -0.91 23.17
CA GLN A 432 14.25 -0.07 23.79
C GLN A 432 15.11 0.62 22.72
N PRO A 433 15.57 1.86 22.98
CA PRO A 433 16.58 2.50 22.15
C PRO A 433 17.85 1.64 22.06
N LEU A 434 18.61 1.79 20.97
CA LEU A 434 19.87 1.06 20.81
C LEU A 434 20.85 1.44 21.92
N THR A 435 21.51 0.43 22.47
CA THR A 435 22.63 0.62 23.38
C THR A 435 23.88 1.03 22.60
N LEU A 436 24.83 1.69 23.28
CA LEU A 436 26.09 2.08 22.65
C LEU A 436 26.88 0.86 22.15
N ASP A 437 26.82 -0.25 22.88
CA ASP A 437 27.48 -1.50 22.50
C ASP A 437 26.88 -2.06 21.20
N GLN A 438 25.54 -2.09 21.09
CA GLN A 438 24.86 -2.50 19.85
C GLN A 438 25.19 -1.60 18.65
N ILE A 439 25.31 -0.28 18.88
CA ILE A 439 25.71 0.68 17.84
C ILE A 439 27.15 0.39 17.39
N HIS A 440 28.05 0.12 18.34
CA HIS A 440 29.44 -0.19 18.04
C HIS A 440 29.58 -1.52 17.27
N ASP A 441 28.87 -2.56 17.70
CA ASP A 441 28.86 -3.87 17.05
C ASP A 441 28.27 -3.79 15.64
N TYR A 442 27.24 -2.96 15.43
CA TYR A 442 26.69 -2.69 14.11
C TYR A 442 27.73 -2.03 13.19
N LEU A 443 28.37 -0.94 13.64
CA LEU A 443 29.35 -0.21 12.84
C LEU A 443 30.59 -1.06 12.50
N THR A 444 31.04 -1.91 13.43
CA THR A 444 32.15 -2.83 13.16
C THR A 444 31.78 -3.91 12.15
N THR A 445 30.53 -4.39 12.16
CA THR A 445 30.03 -5.39 11.21
C THR A 445 29.89 -4.83 9.79
N VAL A 446 29.50 -3.55 9.64
CA VAL A 446 29.30 -2.92 8.33
C VAL A 446 30.63 -2.52 7.64
N GLY A 447 31.74 -2.41 8.38
CA GLY A 447 33.11 -2.36 7.84
C GLY A 447 33.78 -0.97 7.85
N SER A 448 35.00 -0.90 7.31
CA SER A 448 35.93 0.25 7.41
C SER A 448 35.47 1.53 6.71
N GLU A 449 34.45 1.48 5.85
CA GLU A 449 33.84 2.64 5.18
C GLU A 449 33.13 3.59 6.17
N LEU A 450 32.90 3.15 7.41
CA LEU A 450 32.20 3.89 8.46
C LEU A 450 33.12 4.28 9.65
N ALA A 451 34.43 4.27 9.46
CA ALA A 451 35.37 4.69 10.51
C ALA A 451 35.18 6.17 10.92
N ALA A 452 34.74 7.01 9.98
CA ALA A 452 34.43 8.41 10.21
C ALA A 452 33.26 8.60 11.20
N ILE A 453 32.15 7.87 11.01
CA ILE A 453 30.99 7.94 11.92
C ILE A 453 31.30 7.36 13.29
N SER A 454 32.10 6.27 13.39
CA SER A 454 32.52 5.73 14.68
C SER A 454 33.33 6.75 15.48
N THR A 455 34.21 7.51 14.81
CA THR A 455 34.98 8.59 15.44
C THR A 455 34.07 9.74 15.87
N ALA A 456 33.17 10.19 15.01
CA ALA A 456 32.22 11.26 15.31
C ALA A 456 31.27 10.92 16.47
N LEU A 457 30.82 9.67 16.56
CA LEU A 457 30.02 9.18 17.68
C LEU A 457 30.82 9.14 18.98
N ASN A 458 32.13 8.93 18.97
CA ASN A 458 32.94 8.96 20.19
C ASN A 458 33.17 10.37 20.74
N THR A 459 33.10 11.40 19.89
CA THR A 459 33.36 12.80 20.26
C THR A 459 32.12 13.64 20.52
N ASP A 460 30.98 13.34 19.87
CA ASP A 460 29.75 14.13 20.00
C ASP A 460 28.62 13.36 20.70
N VAL A 461 28.30 13.77 21.92
CA VAL A 461 27.20 13.22 22.74
C VAL A 461 25.85 13.40 22.06
N THR A 462 25.65 14.46 21.29
CA THR A 462 24.41 14.71 20.54
C THR A 462 24.23 13.68 19.44
N LEU A 463 25.30 13.34 18.73
CA LEU A 463 25.28 12.28 17.71
C LEU A 463 25.04 10.91 18.35
N GLN A 464 25.63 10.64 19.53
CA GLN A 464 25.36 9.40 20.28
C GLN A 464 23.88 9.26 20.62
N GLU A 465 23.25 10.30 21.17
CA GLU A 465 21.83 10.27 21.53
C GLU A 465 20.94 10.08 20.29
N LEU A 466 21.29 10.72 19.18
CA LEU A 466 20.58 10.55 17.91
C LEU A 466 20.72 9.13 17.36
N ALA A 467 21.93 8.53 17.43
CA ALA A 467 22.23 7.18 16.94
C ALA A 467 21.51 6.07 17.72
N LYS A 468 20.95 6.35 18.90
CA LYS A 468 20.10 5.39 19.63
C LYS A 468 18.81 5.04 18.88
N SER A 469 18.40 5.84 17.90
CA SER A 469 17.31 5.52 16.98
C SER A 469 17.84 4.76 15.76
N PRO A 470 17.38 3.51 15.49
CA PRO A 470 17.80 2.74 14.32
C PRO A 470 17.66 3.50 13.00
N LEU A 471 16.58 4.28 12.83
CA LEU A 471 16.39 5.10 11.64
C LEU A 471 17.50 6.15 11.49
N MET A 472 17.85 6.83 12.59
CA MET A 472 18.85 7.88 12.58
C MET A 472 20.25 7.32 12.39
N LEU A 473 20.58 6.21 13.06
CA LEU A 473 21.83 5.48 12.83
C LEU A 473 22.00 5.15 11.34
N ASN A 474 20.95 4.66 10.68
CA ASN A 474 20.97 4.40 9.24
C ASN A 474 21.18 5.66 8.40
N ILE A 475 20.46 6.76 8.69
CA ILE A 475 20.65 8.03 7.98
C ILE A 475 22.10 8.51 8.13
N MET A 476 22.68 8.37 9.31
CA MET A 476 24.08 8.71 9.55
C MET A 476 25.01 7.80 8.75
N THR A 477 24.78 6.48 8.72
CA THR A 477 25.63 5.57 7.91
C THR A 477 25.59 5.92 6.42
N LEU A 478 24.44 6.33 5.88
CA LEU A 478 24.34 6.78 4.49
C LEU A 478 25.02 8.12 4.25
N ALA A 479 24.90 9.06 5.19
CA ALA A 479 25.50 10.39 5.06
C ALA A 479 27.04 10.35 5.13
N TYR A 480 27.59 9.41 5.90
CA TYR A 480 29.04 9.27 6.12
C TYR A 480 29.70 8.19 5.24
N GLN A 481 28.94 7.52 4.35
CA GLN A 481 29.44 6.41 3.54
C GLN A 481 30.56 6.80 2.55
N ASP A 482 30.65 8.09 2.19
CA ASP A 482 31.64 8.65 1.25
C ASP A 482 32.60 9.67 1.90
N ILE A 483 32.58 9.80 3.24
CA ILE A 483 33.40 10.79 3.96
C ILE A 483 34.66 10.13 4.52
N PHE A 484 35.83 10.60 4.08
CA PHE A 484 37.10 10.17 4.64
C PHE A 484 37.36 10.84 5.99
N ILE A 485 38.01 10.13 6.92
CA ILE A 485 38.32 10.61 8.28
C ILE A 485 39.07 11.97 8.26
N GLU A 486 39.81 12.25 7.20
CA GLU A 486 40.60 13.46 6.99
C GLU A 486 39.76 14.71 6.63
N GLU A 487 38.48 14.54 6.28
CA GLU A 487 37.54 15.62 5.95
C GLU A 487 36.58 15.98 7.11
N LEU A 488 36.73 15.31 8.26
CA LEU A 488 35.98 15.65 9.47
C LEU A 488 36.55 16.94 10.12
N PRO A 489 35.70 17.89 10.55
CA PRO A 489 36.13 19.16 11.15
C PRO A 489 36.76 19.03 12.54
#